data_AF-A0A024E2L5-F1
#
_entry.id   AF-A0A024E2L5-F1
#
_cell.length_a   1.000
_cell.length_b   1.000
_cell.length_c   1.000
_cell.angle_alpha   90.00
_cell.angle_beta   90.00
_cell.angle_gamma   90.00
#
_symmetry.space_group_name_H-M   'P 1'
#
loop_
_entity.id
_entity.type
_entity.pdbx_description
1 polymer ?
#
loop_
_entity_poly.entity_id
_entity_poly.type
_entity_poly.pdbx_seq_one_letter_code
_entity_poly.pdbx_strand_id
1 'polypeptide(L)'
;METNSSFLERTFSLNERKTNAKTEFLAGLTTFMTMSYLLVVNPNMLSETGMDKGGVFTATIISSIIAMIFMGLFANLPFALSAGVGLNA
;
A
#
# COMPACT_ATOMS: atom_id res chain seq x y z
N MET A 1 13.80 8.67 -32.68
CA MET A 1 14.59 8.49 -31.44
C MET A 1 13.91 7.41 -30.65
N GLU A 2 14.46 6.19 -30.64
CA GLU A 2 13.95 5.11 -29.77
C GLU A 2 14.21 5.50 -28.32
N THR A 3 13.19 6.03 -27.66
CA THR A 3 13.21 6.14 -26.21
C THR A 3 13.14 4.72 -25.67
N ASN A 4 14.25 4.27 -25.10
CA ASN A 4 14.33 3.05 -24.30
C ASN A 4 13.36 3.24 -23.12
N SER A 5 12.08 2.93 -23.33
CA SER A 5 11.03 3.25 -22.36
C SER A 5 11.26 2.35 -21.15
N SER A 6 11.61 2.98 -20.03
CA SER A 6 11.77 2.31 -18.73
C SER A 6 10.59 1.37 -18.47
N PHE A 7 10.84 0.25 -17.79
CA PHE A 7 9.80 -0.68 -17.35
C PHE A 7 8.62 0.06 -16.67
N LEU A 8 8.92 1.11 -15.90
CA LEU A 8 7.90 1.91 -15.23
C LEU A 8 7.00 2.69 -16.20
N GLU A 9 7.56 3.19 -17.30
CA GLU A 9 6.77 3.90 -18.31
C GLU A 9 5.82 2.95 -19.05
N ARG A 10 6.30 1.75 -19.40
CA ARG A 10 5.49 0.74 -20.10
C ARG A 10 4.35 0.18 -19.25
N THR A 11 4.60 0.03 -17.96
CA THR A 11 3.63 -0.59 -17.04
C THR A 11 2.65 0.44 -16.47
N PHE A 12 3.12 1.65 -16.12
CA PHE A 12 2.31 2.64 -15.40
C PHE A 12 1.89 3.85 -16.24
N SER A 13 2.41 4.01 -17.46
CA SER A 13 2.14 5.16 -18.35
C SER A 13 2.34 6.51 -17.65
N LEU A 14 3.51 6.70 -17.02
CA LEU A 14 3.76 7.86 -16.16
C LEU A 14 3.64 9.19 -16.93
N ASN A 15 4.11 9.26 -18.18
CA ASN A 15 3.96 10.47 -19.00
C ASN A 15 2.50 10.79 -19.31
N GLU A 16 1.67 9.78 -19.61
CA GLU A 16 0.24 9.95 -19.86
C GLU A 16 -0.47 10.47 -18.61
N ARG A 17 -0.05 9.98 -17.43
CA ARG A 17 -0.50 10.43 -16.12
C ARG A 17 0.16 11.73 -15.66
N LYS A 18 1.03 12.34 -16.48
CA LYS A 18 1.78 13.59 -16.19
C LYS A 18 2.53 13.55 -14.86
N THR A 19 3.08 12.38 -14.51
CA THR A 19 3.82 12.14 -13.27
C THR A 19 5.22 11.58 -13.57
N ASN A 20 6.03 11.38 -12.53
CA ASN A 20 7.35 10.75 -12.63
C ASN A 20 7.62 9.87 -11.40
N ALA A 21 8.62 8.98 -11.50
CA ALA A 21 8.93 8.01 -10.45
C ALA A 21 9.25 8.64 -9.08
N LYS A 22 9.87 9.83 -9.05
CA LYS A 22 10.16 10.53 -7.79
C LYS A 22 8.89 11.04 -7.13
N THR A 23 7.97 11.61 -7.92
CA THR A 23 6.65 12.04 -7.44
C THR A 23 5.84 10.87 -6.91
N GLU A 24 5.77 9.76 -7.66
CA GLU A 24 5.02 8.56 -7.25
C GLU A 24 5.59 7.93 -5.97
N PHE A 25 6.92 7.86 -5.84
CA PHE A 25 7.55 7.38 -4.61
C PHE A 25 7.17 8.25 -3.40
N LEU A 26 7.20 9.58 -3.57
CA LEU A 26 6.84 10.50 -2.49
C LEU A 26 5.34 10.43 -2.16
N ALA A 27 4.48 10.25 -3.16
CA ALA A 27 3.05 10.03 -2.97
C ALA A 27 2.77 8.73 -2.21
N GLY A 28 3.47 7.64 -2.56
CA GLY A 28 3.42 6.36 -1.85
C GLY A 28 3.88 6.49 -0.40
N LEU A 29 4.99 7.18 -0.15
CA LEU A 29 5.48 7.43 1.21
C LEU A 29 4.49 8.26 2.04
N THR A 30 3.90 9.30 1.44
CA THR A 30 2.88 10.14 2.10
C THR A 30 1.68 9.30 2.48
N THR A 31 1.20 8.46 1.55
CA THR A 31 0.06 7.56 1.79
C THR A 31 0.36 6.54 2.89
N PHE A 32 1.56 5.97 2.90
CA PHE A 32 2.02 5.09 3.98
C PHE A 32 1.98 5.80 5.34
N MET A 33 2.50 7.02 5.42
CA MET A 33 2.47 7.81 6.65
C MET A 33 1.04 8.07 7.11
N THR A 34 0.11 8.39 6.19
CA THR A 34 -1.31 8.54 6.49
C THR A 34 -1.94 7.27 7.06
N MET A 35 -1.52 6.08 6.59
CA MET A 35 -2.03 4.79 7.06
C MET A 35 -1.26 4.20 8.25
N SER A 36 -0.14 4.81 8.64
CA SER A 36 0.74 4.30 9.70
C SER A 36 0.02 4.11 11.05
N TYR A 37 -1.04 4.88 11.31
CA TYR A 37 -1.87 4.71 12.51
C TYR A 37 -2.47 3.30 12.63
N LEU A 38 -2.75 2.61 11.50
CA LEU A 38 -3.28 1.25 11.49
C LEU A 38 -2.30 0.23 12.09
N LEU A 39 -0.99 0.51 12.02
CA LEU A 39 0.03 -0.31 12.65
C LEU A 39 -0.10 -0.33 14.17
N VAL A 40 -0.75 0.66 14.77
CA VAL A 40 -1.01 0.73 16.21
C VAL A 40 -2.44 0.30 16.53
N VAL A 41 -3.40 0.77 15.74
CA VAL A 41 -4.83 0.53 15.98
C VAL A 41 -5.21 -0.94 15.80
N ASN A 42 -4.80 -1.60 14.71
CA ASN A 42 -5.22 -2.98 14.43
C ASN A 42 -4.75 -3.96 15.52
N PRO A 43 -3.49 -3.94 15.97
CA PRO A 43 -3.04 -4.81 17.05
C PRO A 43 -3.72 -4.49 18.38
N ASN A 44 -3.96 -3.21 18.69
CA ASN A 44 -4.64 -2.84 19.93
C ASN A 44 -6.07 -3.41 19.96
N MET A 45 -6.86 -3.19 18.91
CA MET A 45 -8.24 -3.68 18.85
C MET A 45 -8.31 -5.21 18.84
N LEU A 46 -7.47 -5.88 18.04
CA LEU A 46 -7.52 -7.34 17.92
C LEU A 46 -6.94 -8.03 19.18
N SER A 47 -6.01 -7.39 19.88
CA SER A 47 -5.50 -7.93 21.15
C SER A 47 -6.54 -8.00 22.26
N GLU A 48 -7.58 -7.16 22.21
CA GLU A 48 -8.71 -7.23 23.15
C GLU A 48 -9.52 -8.53 23.00
N THR A 49 -9.45 -9.18 21.84
CA THR A 49 -10.11 -10.47 21.58
C THR A 49 -9.26 -11.67 22.04
N GLY A 50 -8.07 -11.43 22.61
CA GLY A 50 -7.12 -12.46 23.04
C GLY A 50 -6.09 -12.88 21.98
N MET A 51 -6.06 -12.20 20.83
CA MET A 51 -5.06 -12.45 19.78
C MET A 51 -3.68 -11.89 20.15
N ASP A 52 -2.61 -12.55 19.67
CA ASP A 52 -1.25 -12.05 19.87
C ASP A 52 -1.02 -10.73 19.12
N LYS A 53 -0.61 -9.71 19.87
CA LYS A 53 -0.42 -8.35 19.35
C LYS A 53 0.67 -8.28 18.29
N GLY A 54 1.77 -9.00 18.50
CA GLY A 54 2.89 -9.06 17.55
C GLY A 54 2.51 -9.77 16.25
N GLY A 55 1.83 -10.91 16.36
CA GLY A 55 1.34 -11.71 15.24
C GLY A 55 0.37 -10.93 14.37
N VAL A 56 -0.61 -10.24 14.98
CA VAL A 56 -1.56 -9.39 14.24
C VAL A 56 -0.88 -8.22 13.53
N PHE A 57 0.08 -7.58 14.21
CA PHE A 57 0.87 -6.49 13.63
C PHE A 57 1.60 -6.97 12.37
N THR A 58 2.35 -8.06 12.48
CA THR A 58 3.10 -8.63 11.36
C THR A 58 2.19 -9.11 10.24
N ALA A 59 1.08 -9.79 10.57
CA ALA A 59 0.11 -10.26 9.59
C ALA A 59 -0.53 -9.09 8.81
N THR A 60 -0.86 -7.99 9.50
CA THR A 60 -1.39 -6.77 8.87
C THR A 60 -0.39 -6.21 7.87
N ILE A 61 0.87 -6.03 8.27
CA ILE A 61 1.91 -5.48 7.38
C ILE A 61 2.09 -6.36 6.15
N ILE A 62 2.24 -7.68 6.33
CA ILE A 62 2.50 -8.60 5.22
C ILE A 62 1.30 -8.63 4.26
N SER A 63 0.08 -8.75 4.78
CA SER A 63 -1.13 -8.77 3.95
C SER A 63 -1.32 -7.47 3.17
N SER A 64 -1.11 -6.30 3.81
CA SER A 64 -1.16 -4.99 3.17
C SER A 64 -0.12 -4.87 2.05
N ILE A 65 1.12 -5.30 2.27
CA ILE A 65 2.18 -5.27 1.25
C ILE A 65 1.77 -6.13 0.04
N ILE A 66 1.31 -7.36 0.28
CA ILE A 66 0.89 -8.27 -0.80
C ILE A 66 -0.27 -7.65 -1.60
N ALA A 67 -1.27 -7.11 -0.91
CA ALA A 67 -2.44 -6.48 -1.54
C ALA A 67 -2.05 -5.25 -2.38
N MET A 68 -1.17 -4.39 -1.85
CA MET A 68 -0.68 -3.21 -2.57
C MET A 68 0.19 -3.56 -3.77
N ILE A 69 1.06 -4.58 -3.65
CA ILE A 69 1.84 -5.09 -4.79
C ILE A 69 0.89 -5.62 -5.86
N PHE A 70 -0.15 -6.35 -5.47
CA PHE A 70 -1.12 -6.88 -6.41
C PHE A 70 -1.87 -5.75 -7.14
N MET A 71 -2.36 -4.75 -6.41
CA MET A 71 -3.02 -3.58 -7.01
C MET A 71 -2.10 -2.77 -7.91
N GLY A 72 -0.85 -2.57 -7.51
CA GLY A 72 0.13 -1.81 -8.28
C GLY A 72 0.55 -2.54 -9.55
N LEU A 73 0.95 -3.81 -9.46
CA LEU A 73 1.56 -4.53 -10.59
C LEU A 73 0.52 -5.16 -11.52
N PHE A 74 -0.57 -5.72 -10.99
CA PHE A 74 -1.55 -6.44 -11.80
C PHE A 74 -2.75 -5.57 -12.18
N ALA A 75 -3.28 -4.77 -11.24
CA ALA A 75 -4.42 -3.90 -11.51
C ALA A 75 -4.01 -2.53 -12.07
N ASN A 76 -2.74 -2.12 -11.91
CA ASN A 76 -2.25 -0.79 -12.27
C ASN A 76 -3.08 0.35 -11.63
N LEU A 77 -3.47 0.14 -10.36
CA LEU A 77 -4.27 1.07 -9.57
C LEU A 77 -3.48 1.59 -8.36
N PRO A 78 -3.46 2.92 -8.12
CA PRO A 78 -2.72 3.52 -7.01
C PRO A 78 -3.54 3.46 -5.71
N PHE A 79 -3.89 2.24 -5.27
CA PHE A 79 -4.65 2.02 -4.04
C PHE A 79 -3.77 1.46 -2.92
N ALA A 80 -3.71 2.20 -1.82
CA ALA A 80 -3.16 1.69 -0.58
C ALA A 80 -4.23 0.88 0.16
N LEU A 81 -3.91 -0.36 0.46
CA LEU A 81 -4.82 -1.32 1.08
C LEU A 81 -4.24 -1.77 2.41
N SER A 82 -5.11 -1.84 3.41
CA SER A 82 -4.78 -2.36 4.73
C SER A 82 -5.95 -3.13 5.31
N ALA A 83 -5.71 -3.93 6.36
CA ALA A 83 -6.76 -4.64 7.07
C ALA A 83 -7.79 -3.63 7.59
N GLY A 84 -9.03 -3.77 7.10
CA GLY A 84 -10.11 -2.80 7.31
C GLY A 84 -10.65 -2.86 8.73
N VAL A 85 -10.63 -1.72 9.42
CA VAL A 85 -11.28 -1.51 10.72
C VAL A 85 -12.81 -1.29 10.60
N GLY A 86 -13.32 -1.09 9.38
CA GLY A 86 -14.72 -0.72 9.11
C GLY A 86 -15.77 -1.84 9.20
N LEU A 87 -15.37 -3.09 9.43
CA LEU A 87 -16.29 -4.22 9.63
C LEU A 87 -16.77 -4.36 11.09
N ASN A 88 -16.43 -3.41 11.96
CA ASN A 88 -16.75 -3.39 13.39
C ASN A 88 -17.80 -2.30 13.77
N ALA A 89 -18.65 -1.88 12.83
CA ALA A 89 -19.76 -0.95 13.06
C ALA A 89 -21.11 -1.63 12.78
#